data_AF-A0A1G9HSL4-F1
#
_entry.id   AF-A0A1G9HSL4-F1
#
_cell.length_a   1.000
_cell.length_b   1.000
_cell.length_c   1.000
_cell.angle_alpha   90.00
_cell.angle_beta   90.00
_cell.angle_gamma   90.00
#
_symmetry.space_group_name_H-M   'P 1'
#
loop_
_entity.id
_entity.type
_entity.pdbx_description
1 polymer ?
#
loop_
_entity_poly.entity_id
_entity_poly.type
_entity_poly.pdbx_seq_one_letter_code
_entity_poly.pdbx_strand_id
1 'polypeptide(L)'
;MKRCTAFFLSFLMFAGSLFPQTDIEEVYKIPGLFTHFQEHRAKADLSFWQFLEMHYSPLSRHARTPHPHTKIPFYNHMSAGFLFVLTEQGTSLDPPSVSYFSFSHHFQYAVSYVFQTFGSLLRPPQA
;
A
#
# COMPACT_ATOMS: atom_id res chain seq x y z
N MET A 1 11.21 30.75 -3.19
CA MET A 1 11.14 29.76 -4.29
C MET A 1 10.95 28.33 -3.78
N LYS A 2 11.88 27.76 -2.98
CA LYS A 2 11.80 26.36 -2.50
C LYS A 2 10.46 25.98 -1.83
N ARG A 3 9.87 26.88 -1.03
CA ARG A 3 8.57 26.66 -0.37
C ARG A 3 7.40 26.58 -1.35
N CYS A 4 7.36 27.45 -2.36
CA CYS A 4 6.32 27.42 -3.40
C CYS A 4 6.43 26.13 -4.22
N THR A 5 7.66 25.73 -4.57
CA THR A 5 7.91 24.47 -5.29
C THR A 5 7.46 23.26 -4.46
N ALA A 6 7.78 23.23 -3.16
CA ALA A 6 7.34 22.16 -2.26
C ALA A 6 5.81 22.11 -2.16
N PHE A 7 5.15 23.26 -2.03
CA PHE A 7 3.69 23.33 -1.96
C PHE A 7 3.03 22.82 -3.25
N PHE A 8 3.56 23.22 -4.41
CA PHE A 8 3.10 22.75 -5.70
C PHE A 8 3.28 21.24 -5.86
N LEU A 9 4.44 20.70 -5.47
CA LEU A 9 4.73 19.28 -5.55
C LEU A 9 3.83 18.47 -4.61
N SER A 10 3.61 18.94 -3.38
CA SER A 10 2.69 18.32 -2.43
C SER A 10 1.26 18.31 -2.96
N PHE A 11 0.80 19.42 -3.54
CA PHE A 11 -0.53 19.49 -4.16
C PHE A 11 -0.65 18.53 -5.36
N LEU A 12 0.37 18.45 -6.21
CA LEU A 12 0.40 17.54 -7.35
C LEU A 12 0.36 16.08 -6.90
N MET A 13 1.14 15.71 -5.88
CA MET A 13 1.14 14.36 -5.31
C MET A 13 -0.21 14.03 -4.66
N PHE A 14 -0.78 14.97 -3.92
CA PHE A 14 -2.11 14.81 -3.32
C PHE A 14 -3.19 14.62 -4.40
N ALA A 15 -3.25 15.50 -5.39
CA ALA A 15 -4.21 15.41 -6.49
C ALA A 15 -4.03 14.10 -7.28
N GLY A 16 -2.79 13.72 -7.59
CA GLY A 16 -2.48 12.46 -8.28
C GLY A 16 -2.91 11.23 -7.48
N SER A 17 -2.81 11.26 -6.14
CA SER A 17 -3.21 10.14 -5.28
C SER A 17 -4.72 9.90 -5.23
N LEU A 18 -5.55 10.89 -5.58
CA LEU A 18 -7.00 10.75 -5.63
C LEU A 18 -7.47 9.93 -6.85
N PHE A 19 -6.60 9.75 -7.83
CA PHE A 19 -6.88 8.95 -9.02
C PHE A 19 -6.10 7.63 -8.93
N PRO A 20 -6.79 6.48 -8.85
CA PRO A 20 -6.12 5.19 -8.86
C PRO A 20 -5.19 5.13 -10.09
N GLN A 21 -3.91 4.84 -9.83
CA GLN A 21 -2.86 4.73 -10.86
C GLN A 21 -2.62 5.99 -11.69
N THR A 22 -3.02 7.17 -11.21
CA THR A 22 -2.89 8.44 -11.96
C THR A 22 -3.64 8.39 -13.29
N ASP A 23 -4.74 7.64 -13.35
CA ASP A 23 -5.47 7.43 -14.59
C ASP A 23 -6.37 8.62 -14.93
N ILE A 24 -5.76 9.62 -15.55
CA ILE A 24 -6.46 10.84 -15.99
C ILE A 24 -7.46 10.51 -17.11
N GLU A 25 -7.33 9.39 -17.83
CA GLU A 25 -8.29 8.98 -18.86
C GLU A 25 -9.69 8.81 -18.28
N GLU A 26 -9.78 8.27 -17.06
CA GLU A 26 -11.06 8.07 -16.36
C GLU A 26 -11.75 9.38 -16.00
N VAL A 27 -10.98 10.44 -15.74
CA VAL A 27 -11.52 11.79 -15.48
C VAL A 27 -12.19 12.35 -16.74
N TYR A 28 -11.63 12.10 -17.92
CA TYR A 28 -12.23 12.53 -19.19
C TYR A 28 -13.56 11.83 -19.50
N LYS A 29 -13.90 10.75 -18.81
CA LYS A 29 -15.18 10.02 -18.95
C LYS A 29 -16.30 10.59 -18.07
N ILE A 30 -15.99 11.50 -17.14
CA ILE A 30 -17.00 12.14 -16.25
C ILE A 30 -18.14 12.82 -17.04
N PRO A 31 -17.90 13.59 -18.11
CA PRO A 31 -19.00 14.13 -18.91
C PRO A 31 -19.91 13.04 -19.50
N GLY A 32 -19.34 11.91 -19.93
CA GLY A 32 -20.09 10.75 -20.44
C GLY A 32 -20.98 10.10 -19.37
N LEU A 33 -20.51 10.05 -18.12
CA LEU A 33 -21.30 9.60 -16.97
C LEU A 33 -22.57 10.44 -16.80
N PHE A 34 -22.44 11.77 -16.85
CA PHE A 34 -23.59 12.68 -16.70
C PHE A 34 -24.56 12.57 -17.87
N THR A 35 -24.06 12.51 -19.11
CA THR A 35 -24.91 12.30 -20.29
C THR A 35 -25.71 11.01 -20.15
N HIS A 36 -25.06 9.91 -19.78
CA HIS A 36 -25.71 8.62 -19.62
C HIS A 36 -26.72 8.59 -18.46
N PHE A 37 -26.41 9.27 -17.34
CA PHE A 37 -27.38 9.46 -16.26
C PHE A 37 -28.66 10.16 -16.75
N GLN A 38 -28.53 11.22 -17.56
CA GLN A 38 -29.70 11.93 -18.09
C GLN A 38 -30.53 11.06 -19.04
N GLU A 39 -29.89 10.19 -19.83
CA GLU A 39 -30.61 9.23 -20.68
C GLU A 39 -31.46 8.24 -19.87
N HIS A 40 -30.93 7.78 -18.72
CA HIS A 40 -31.68 6.93 -17.80
C HIS A 40 -32.81 7.69 -17.11
N ARG A 41 -32.54 8.92 -16.64
CA ARG A 41 -33.51 9.78 -16.00
C ARG A 41 -34.68 10.18 -16.92
N ALA A 42 -34.43 10.27 -18.23
CA ALA A 42 -35.47 10.53 -19.21
C ALA A 42 -36.46 9.37 -19.38
N LYS A 43 -36.06 8.13 -19.02
CA LYS A 43 -36.87 6.91 -19.19
C LYS A 43 -37.52 6.45 -17.88
N ALA A 44 -36.94 6.80 -16.74
CA ALA A 44 -37.42 6.46 -15.42
C ALA A 44 -37.06 7.57 -14.43
N ASP A 45 -37.89 7.78 -13.41
CA ASP A 45 -37.55 8.68 -12.32
C ASP A 45 -36.45 8.05 -11.45
N LEU A 46 -35.20 8.26 -11.86
CA LEU A 46 -34.00 7.67 -11.29
C LEU A 46 -33.14 8.77 -10.67
N SER A 47 -32.80 8.61 -9.39
CA SER A 47 -31.81 9.47 -8.75
C SER A 47 -30.39 9.13 -9.19
N PHE A 48 -29.47 10.09 -9.06
CA PHE A 48 -28.07 9.87 -9.42
C PHE A 48 -27.43 8.73 -8.61
N TRP A 49 -27.77 8.59 -7.32
CA TRP A 49 -27.26 7.50 -6.49
C TRP A 49 -27.74 6.12 -6.93
N GLN A 50 -29.02 6.01 -7.31
CA GLN A 50 -29.56 4.75 -7.83
C GLN A 50 -28.93 4.39 -9.18
N PHE A 51 -28.62 5.38 -10.02
CA PHE A 51 -27.85 5.17 -11.24
C PHE A 51 -26.44 4.65 -10.96
N LEU A 52 -25.72 5.26 -10.00
CA LEU A 52 -24.40 4.78 -9.61
C LEU A 52 -24.45 3.36 -9.04
N GLU A 53 -25.43 3.05 -8.18
CA GLU A 53 -25.62 1.70 -7.66
C GLU A 53 -25.90 0.70 -8.80
N MET A 54 -26.72 1.09 -9.78
CA MET A 54 -27.05 0.25 -10.94
C MET A 54 -25.83 -0.05 -11.82
N HIS A 55 -24.85 0.87 -11.92
CA HIS A 55 -23.70 0.70 -12.82
C HIS A 55 -22.41 0.26 -12.11
N TYR A 56 -22.28 0.49 -10.80
CA TYR A 56 -21.06 0.18 -10.04
C TYR A 56 -21.23 -0.88 -8.95
N SER A 57 -22.47 -1.30 -8.65
CA SER A 57 -22.67 -2.40 -7.69
C SER A 57 -22.21 -3.73 -8.30
N PRO A 58 -21.40 -4.54 -7.58
CA PRO A 58 -20.91 -5.83 -8.06
C PRO A 58 -22.03 -6.85 -8.30
N LEU A 59 -23.19 -6.64 -7.66
CA LEU A 59 -24.38 -7.49 -7.78
C LEU A 59 -25.34 -7.02 -8.87
N SER A 60 -25.09 -5.86 -9.48
CA SER A 60 -25.98 -5.35 -10.53
C SER A 60 -25.88 -6.19 -11.80
N ARG A 61 -27.03 -6.67 -12.28
CA ARG A 61 -27.12 -7.31 -13.60
C ARG A 61 -26.99 -6.29 -14.73
N HIS A 62 -27.42 -5.05 -14.48
CA HIS A 62 -27.38 -3.97 -15.46
C HIS A 62 -25.93 -3.50 -15.73
N ALA A 63 -25.07 -3.51 -14.72
CA ALA A 63 -23.64 -3.25 -14.90
C ALA A 63 -22.95 -4.25 -15.87
N ARG A 64 -23.55 -5.42 -16.10
CA ARG A 64 -23.04 -6.46 -17.02
C ARG A 64 -23.66 -6.39 -18.42
N THR A 65 -24.66 -5.55 -18.63
CA THR A 65 -25.25 -5.37 -19.96
C THR A 65 -24.42 -4.36 -20.76
N PRO A 66 -23.90 -4.72 -21.94
CA PRO A 66 -23.13 -3.78 -22.75
C PRO A 66 -24.01 -2.62 -23.23
N HIS A 67 -23.56 -1.39 -22.99
CA HIS A 67 -24.15 -0.19 -23.56
C HIS A 67 -23.29 0.29 -24.73
N PRO A 68 -23.77 0.20 -25.98
CA PRO A 68 -23.03 0.67 -27.14
C PRO A 68 -22.75 2.17 -27.03
N HIS A 69 -21.54 2.60 -27.34
CA HIS A 69 -21.10 4.00 -27.36
C HIS A 69 -21.09 4.73 -26.00
N THR A 70 -21.33 4.03 -24.88
CA THR A 70 -21.26 4.63 -23.56
C THR A 70 -19.84 4.54 -23.00
N LYS A 71 -19.28 5.68 -22.59
CA LYS A 71 -18.00 5.77 -21.88
C LYS A 71 -18.27 6.39 -20.50
N ILE A 72 -18.34 5.53 -19.49
CA ILE A 72 -18.37 5.97 -18.08
C ILE A 72 -17.05 5.60 -17.40
N PRO A 73 -16.65 6.31 -16.35
CA PRO A 73 -15.46 5.97 -15.59
C PRO A 73 -15.51 4.53 -15.06
N PHE A 74 -14.37 3.85 -15.02
CA PHE A 74 -14.14 2.52 -14.44
C PHE A 74 -14.92 1.36 -15.06
N TYR A 75 -15.66 1.60 -16.15
CA TYR A 75 -16.34 0.54 -16.90
C TYR A 75 -15.37 -0.12 -17.88
N ASN A 76 -15.04 -1.39 -17.64
CA ASN A 76 -13.99 -2.13 -18.38
C ASN A 76 -12.64 -1.40 -18.41
N HIS A 77 -12.27 -0.78 -17.29
CA HIS A 77 -10.97 -0.15 -17.13
C HIS A 77 -9.87 -1.20 -16.95
N MET A 78 -8.86 -1.15 -17.81
CA MET A 78 -7.60 -1.84 -17.60
C MET A 78 -6.55 -0.80 -17.28
N SER A 79 -6.02 -0.84 -16.08
CA SER A 79 -4.86 -0.03 -15.75
C SER A 79 -3.57 -0.78 -16.08
N ALA A 80 -2.67 -0.12 -16.80
CA ALA A 80 -1.30 -0.61 -16.92
C ALA A 80 -0.61 -0.45 -15.55
N GLY A 81 -0.27 -1.56 -14.91
CA GLY A 81 0.56 -1.53 -13.70
C GLY A 81 1.97 -1.06 -14.03
N PHE A 82 2.37 0.12 -13.56
CA PHE A 82 3.76 0.56 -13.64
C PHE A 82 4.57 -0.15 -12.56
N LEU A 83 5.49 -1.03 -12.96
CA LEU A 83 6.46 -1.66 -12.07
C LEU A 83 7.76 -0.85 -12.08
N PHE A 84 8.05 -0.19 -10.97
CA PHE A 84 9.34 0.47 -10.76
C PHE A 84 10.27 -0.52 -10.04
N VAL A 85 11.28 -1.03 -10.74
CA VAL A 85 12.34 -1.84 -10.12
C VAL A 85 13.46 -0.89 -9.70
N LEU A 86 13.80 -0.90 -8.41
CA LEU A 86 15.00 -0.22 -7.93
C LEU A 86 16.21 -0.99 -8.47
N THR A 87 16.95 -0.39 -9.40
CA THR A 87 18.29 -0.88 -9.77
C THR A 87 19.14 -0.86 -8.50
N GLU A 88 19.74 -2.00 -8.16
CA GLU A 88 20.65 -2.11 -7.01
C GLU A 88 21.73 -1.03 -7.11
N GLN A 89 21.66 -0.04 -6.22
CA GLN A 89 22.78 0.87 -6.01
C GLN A 89 23.81 0.11 -5.19
N GLY A 90 24.92 -0.29 -5.84
CA GLY A 90 26.04 -0.91 -5.18
C GLY A 90 26.57 -0.01 -4.06
N THR A 91 26.17 -0.28 -2.83
CA THR A 91 26.72 0.37 -1.64
C THR A 91 27.95 -0.42 -1.23
N SER A 92 29.14 0.14 -1.49
CA SER A 92 30.38 -0.43 -0.95
C SER A 92 30.47 -0.06 0.53
N LEU A 93 30.38 -1.05 1.40
CA LEU A 93 30.69 -0.87 2.82
C LEU A 93 32.21 -0.99 3.00
N ASP A 94 32.82 0.01 3.62
CA ASP A 94 34.23 -0.09 4.00
C ASP A 94 34.39 -1.22 5.03
N PRO A 95 35.46 -2.04 4.92
CA PRO A 95 35.69 -3.14 5.85
C PRO A 95 35.93 -2.61 7.27
N PRO A 96 35.36 -3.25 8.31
CA PRO A 96 35.53 -2.80 9.69
C PRO A 96 36.99 -2.95 10.14
N SER A 97 37.54 -1.91 10.77
CA SER A 97 38.84 -1.98 11.43
C SER A 97 38.72 -2.73 12.76
N VAL A 98 39.40 -3.86 12.89
CA VAL A 98 39.43 -4.66 14.12
C VAL A 98 40.65 -4.23 14.95
N SER A 99 40.40 -3.71 16.15
CA SER A 99 41.44 -3.41 17.15
C SER A 99 41.47 -4.51 18.21
N TYR A 100 42.62 -5.17 18.37
CA TYR A 100 42.83 -6.17 19.42
C TYR A 100 43.42 -5.51 20.66
N PHE A 101 42.84 -5.81 21.82
CA PHE A 101 43.40 -5.43 23.13
C PHE A 101 43.96 -6.68 23.80
N SER A 102 45.25 -6.67 24.13
CA SER A 102 45.86 -7.74 24.94
C SER A 102 45.75 -7.36 26.42
N PHE A 103 45.12 -8.21 27.22
CA PHE A 103 44.96 -8.01 28.65
C PHE A 103 45.72 -9.11 29.39
N SER A 104 46.57 -8.73 30.35
CA SER A 104 47.19 -9.71 31.25
C SER A 104 46.19 -10.07 32.34
N HIS A 105 45.44 -11.15 32.14
CA HIS A 105 44.49 -11.62 33.15
C HIS A 105 45.22 -12.45 34.21
N HIS A 106 45.28 -11.94 35.44
CA HIS A 106 45.58 -12.76 36.63
C HIS A 106 44.30 -13.47 37.08
N PHE A 107 43.89 -14.50 36.35
CA PHE A 107 42.76 -15.33 36.76
C PHE A 107 43.20 -16.29 37.87
N GLN A 108 42.64 -16.13 39.06
CA GLN A 108 42.74 -17.12 40.13
C GLN A 108 41.40 -17.84 40.24
N TYR A 109 41.41 -19.13 39.91
CA TYR A 109 40.23 -19.98 40.08
C TYR A 109 40.02 -20.26 41.58
N ALA A 110 38.93 -19.75 42.13
CA ALA A 110 38.47 -20.09 43.48
C ALA A 110 37.17 -20.90 43.37
N VAL A 111 37.19 -22.13 43.89
CA VAL A 111 36.00 -22.99 43.97
C VAL A 111 35.13 -22.54 45.14
N SER A 112 34.32 -21.51 44.92
CA SER A 112 33.34 -21.04 45.92
C SER A 112 32.01 -21.79 45.82
N TYR A 113 32.02 -23.02 45.31
CA TYR A 113 30.81 -23.76 44.98
C TYR A 113 30.11 -24.24 46.26
N VAL A 114 29.03 -23.55 46.64
CA VAL A 114 28.13 -23.98 47.71
C VAL A 114 26.78 -24.31 47.08
N PHE A 115 26.39 -25.59 47.10
CA PHE A 115 25.04 -26.01 46.69
C PHE A 115 24.03 -25.54 47.74
N GLN A 116 23.16 -24.61 47.36
CA GLN A 116 21.88 -24.44 48.08
C GLN A 116 20.83 -25.31 47.40
N THR A 117 20.32 -26.31 48.11
CA THR A 117 19.22 -27.14 47.62
C THR A 117 17.94 -26.33 47.64
N PHE A 118 17.50 -25.84 46.49
CA PHE A 118 16.16 -25.28 46.32
C PHE A 118 15.13 -26.36 45.93
N GLY A 119 13.90 -26.14 46.38
CA GLY A 119 12.80 -27.08 46.34
C GLY A 119 12.35 -27.52 44.93
N SER A 120 11.62 -28.63 44.93
CA SER A 120 11.24 -29.51 43.81
C SER A 120 10.56 -28.90 42.58
N LEU A 121 10.26 -27.59 42.54
CA LEU A 121 9.36 -27.01 41.53
C LEU A 121 9.98 -26.93 40.12
N LEU A 122 11.31 -26.86 40.02
CA LEU A 122 12.02 -26.67 38.73
C LEU A 122 12.90 -27.85 38.34
N ARG A 123 12.72 -29.03 38.95
CA ARG A 123 13.43 -30.22 38.48
C ARG A 123 12.75 -30.75 37.21
N PRO A 124 13.47 -30.91 36.09
CA PRO A 124 12.90 -31.54 34.91
C PRO A 124 12.49 -32.99 35.24
N PRO A 125 11.45 -33.53 34.59
CA PRO A 125 11.00 -34.89 34.83
C PRO A 125 12.11 -35.88 34.49
N GLN A 126 12.37 -36.79 35.43
CA GLN A 126 13.30 -37.90 35.26
C GLN A 126 12.54 -39.07 34.62
N ALA A 127 13.13 -39.68 33.59
CA ALA A 127 12.62 -40.87 32.91
C ALA A 127 13.19 -42.16 33.52
#